data_AF-A0A061PEB9-F1
#
_entry.id   AF-A0A061PEB9-F1
#
_cell.length_a   1.000
_cell.length_b   1.000
_cell.length_c   1.000
_cell.angle_alpha   90.00
_cell.angle_beta   90.00
_cell.angle_gamma   90.00
#
_symmetry.space_group_name_H-M   'P 1'
#
loop_
_entity.id
_entity.type
_entity.pdbx_description
1 polymer ?
#
loop_
_entity_poly.entity_id
_entity_poly.type
_entity_poly.pdbx_seq_one_letter_code
_entity_poly.pdbx_strand_id
1 'polypeptide(L)'
;MFESWQENSKITLQRNDEYQWGPPIAENQGTPHLDTLSFYIIPEESSRIGSVQSNEVLAAETVPPQNVDALEGNPDIDLLSAESTGIPFTLMFNQNHEPWDEYEARKAVQLALDLDSIVDSLYLGQYERADAPLTPGTPGQLIEKRMIKTLKKRIAC
;
A
#
# COMPACT_ATOMS: atom_id res chain seq x y z
N MET A 1 0.28 -24.72 -3.92
CA MET A 1 -0.98 -25.49 -3.84
C MET A 1 -1.67 -25.15 -2.54
N PHE A 2 -2.97 -24.88 -2.57
CA PHE A 2 -3.74 -24.71 -1.34
C PHE A 2 -3.78 -26.03 -0.56
N GLU A 3 -3.50 -25.98 0.74
CA GLU A 3 -3.59 -27.13 1.64
C GLU A 3 -4.71 -26.97 2.65
N SER A 4 -4.73 -25.85 3.39
CA SER A 4 -5.70 -25.64 4.46
C SER A 4 -5.93 -24.17 4.77
N TRP A 5 -7.09 -23.90 5.37
CA TRP A 5 -7.42 -22.59 5.95
C TRP A 5 -8.09 -22.79 7.31
N GLN A 6 -7.53 -22.14 8.32
CA GLN A 6 -8.12 -21.96 9.63
C GLN A 6 -8.57 -20.52 9.73
N GLU A 7 -9.89 -20.33 9.84
CA GLU A 7 -10.50 -19.00 9.84
C GLU A 7 -9.88 -18.09 10.90
N ASN A 8 -9.58 -16.84 10.52
CA ASN A 8 -8.96 -15.80 11.37
C ASN A 8 -7.62 -16.20 12.03
N SER A 9 -6.96 -17.26 11.56
CA SER A 9 -5.73 -17.77 12.15
C SER A 9 -4.63 -17.98 11.12
N LYS A 10 -4.81 -18.92 10.18
CA LYS A 10 -3.72 -19.38 9.32
C LYS A 10 -4.20 -19.93 7.98
N ILE A 11 -3.48 -19.58 6.91
CA ILE A 11 -3.59 -20.25 5.60
C ILE A 11 -2.28 -20.98 5.34
N THR A 12 -2.37 -22.24 4.90
CA THR A 12 -1.20 -23.04 4.56
C THR A 12 -1.25 -23.43 3.09
N LEU A 13 -0.14 -23.20 2.39
CA LEU A 13 0.09 -23.64 1.02
C LEU A 13 1.26 -24.62 1.00
N GLN A 14 1.13 -25.70 0.24
CA GLN A 14 2.23 -26.61 -0.08
C GLN A 14 2.83 -26.29 -1.45
N ARG A 15 4.08 -26.65 -1.67
CA ARG A 15 4.74 -26.53 -2.97
C ARG A 15 3.96 -27.28 -4.05
N ASN A 16 3.96 -26.72 -5.26
CA ASN A 16 3.59 -27.47 -6.46
C ASN A 16 4.87 -27.98 -7.13
N ASP A 17 5.18 -29.27 -7.00
CA ASP A 17 6.40 -29.84 -7.60
C ASP A 17 6.36 -29.83 -9.14
N GLU A 18 5.16 -29.82 -9.72
CA GLU A 18 4.94 -29.78 -11.18
C GLU A 18 5.06 -28.37 -11.78
N TYR A 19 5.18 -27.32 -10.96
CA TYR A 19 5.29 -25.95 -11.44
C TYR A 19 6.64 -25.72 -12.14
N GLN A 20 6.60 -25.49 -13.46
CA GLN A 20 7.78 -25.27 -14.32
C GLN A 20 7.65 -24.02 -15.19
N TRP A 21 6.73 -23.11 -14.84
CA TRP A 21 6.36 -21.96 -15.66
C TRP A 21 6.44 -20.66 -14.86
N GLY A 22 7.61 -20.41 -14.27
CA GLY A 22 7.92 -19.12 -13.64
C GLY A 22 7.68 -17.95 -14.60
N PRO A 23 7.21 -16.79 -14.11
CA PRO A 23 7.08 -15.61 -14.96
C PRO A 23 8.46 -15.07 -15.35
N PRO A 24 8.62 -14.40 -16.50
CA PRO A 24 9.93 -13.89 -16.94
C PRO A 24 10.63 -12.92 -15.98
N ILE A 25 9.87 -12.31 -15.06
CA ILE A 25 10.37 -11.39 -14.04
C ILE A 25 10.94 -12.09 -12.81
N ALA A 26 10.68 -13.38 -12.62
CA ALA A 26 11.18 -14.13 -11.47
C ALA A 26 12.57 -14.68 -11.75
N GLU A 27 13.44 -14.71 -10.74
CA GLU A 27 14.74 -15.38 -10.87
C GLU A 27 14.55 -16.90 -10.98
N ASN A 28 13.62 -17.47 -10.19
CA ASN A 28 13.28 -18.88 -10.28
C ASN A 28 12.21 -19.12 -11.37
N GLN A 29 12.58 -19.89 -12.39
CA GLN A 29 11.71 -20.26 -13.51
C GLN A 29 11.00 -21.62 -13.33
N GLY A 30 11.38 -22.38 -12.31
CA GLY A 30 10.91 -23.74 -12.08
C GLY A 30 10.21 -23.93 -10.74
N THR A 31 10.35 -25.14 -10.20
CA THR A 31 9.76 -25.55 -8.93
C THR A 31 10.12 -24.57 -7.79
N PRO A 32 9.16 -24.12 -6.95
CA PRO A 32 9.45 -23.22 -5.84
C PRO A 32 10.49 -23.79 -4.86
N HIS A 33 11.35 -22.93 -4.29
CA HIS A 33 12.36 -23.39 -3.33
C HIS A 33 11.78 -23.81 -1.97
N LEU A 34 10.65 -23.21 -1.57
CA LEU A 34 10.01 -23.49 -0.29
C LEU A 34 9.05 -24.68 -0.40
N ASP A 35 9.11 -25.61 0.56
CA ASP A 35 8.16 -26.73 0.67
C ASP A 35 6.76 -26.27 1.08
N THR A 36 6.70 -25.30 2.00
CA THR A 36 5.46 -24.83 2.63
C THR A 36 5.50 -23.33 2.82
N LEU A 37 4.37 -22.66 2.57
CA LEU A 37 4.15 -21.25 2.89
C LEU A 37 2.98 -21.13 3.87
N SER A 38 3.22 -20.47 5.00
CA SER A 38 2.23 -20.25 6.05
C SER A 38 1.95 -18.76 6.20
N PHE A 39 0.71 -18.35 5.98
CA PHE A 39 0.25 -16.99 6.24
C PHE A 39 -0.45 -16.95 7.58
N TYR A 40 0.10 -16.19 8.53
CA TYR A 40 -0.51 -15.96 9.84
C TYR A 40 -1.32 -14.67 9.83
N ILE A 41 -2.56 -14.75 10.31
CA ILE A 41 -3.46 -13.59 10.41
C ILE A 41 -3.21 -12.95 11.78
N ILE A 42 -2.39 -11.91 11.80
CA ILE A 42 -2.06 -11.13 13.01
C ILE A 42 -2.58 -9.70 12.79
N PRO A 43 -3.78 -9.36 13.30
CA PRO A 43 -4.42 -8.07 13.00
C PRO A 43 -3.67 -6.88 13.58
N GLU A 44 -3.09 -7.06 14.77
CA GLU A 44 -2.44 -5.98 15.51
C GLU A 44 -1.00 -5.77 15.00
N GLU A 45 -0.66 -4.51 14.73
CA GLU A 45 0.56 -4.17 13.99
C GLU A 45 1.83 -4.38 14.82
N SER A 46 1.80 -4.03 16.12
CA SER A 46 2.96 -4.21 16.99
C SER A 46 3.32 -5.69 17.18
N SER A 47 2.30 -6.56 17.20
CA SER A 47 2.42 -8.02 17.28
C SER A 47 3.06 -8.57 16.02
N ARG A 48 2.69 -8.06 14.82
CA ARG A 48 3.35 -8.45 13.56
C ARG A 48 4.84 -8.14 13.57
N ILE A 49 5.20 -6.93 13.98
CA ILE A 49 6.61 -6.52 14.05
C ILE A 49 7.36 -7.34 15.10
N GLY A 50 6.76 -7.58 16.26
CA GLY A 50 7.34 -8.43 17.30
C GLY A 50 7.61 -9.85 16.84
N SER A 51 6.70 -10.46 16.06
CA SER A 51 6.89 -11.80 15.51
C SER A 51 8.01 -11.88 14.46
N VAL A 52 8.27 -10.80 13.70
CA VAL A 52 9.45 -10.72 12.81
C VAL A 52 10.73 -10.61 13.63
N GLN A 53 10.76 -9.71 14.62
CA GLN A 53 11.92 -9.50 15.48
C GLN A 53 12.31 -10.75 16.29
N SER A 54 11.33 -11.57 16.68
CA SER A 54 11.55 -12.85 17.39
C SER A 54 11.82 -14.02 16.44
N ASN A 55 11.78 -13.79 15.13
CA ASN A 55 11.90 -14.81 14.07
C ASN A 55 10.81 -15.91 14.15
N GLU A 56 9.65 -15.61 14.74
CA GLU A 56 8.45 -16.46 14.71
C GLU A 56 7.84 -16.49 13.30
N VAL A 57 7.89 -15.34 12.61
CA VAL A 57 7.56 -15.24 11.18
C VAL A 57 8.73 -14.60 10.44
N LEU A 58 8.89 -14.98 9.17
CA LEU A 58 10.03 -14.51 8.34
C LEU A 58 9.79 -13.14 7.70
N ALA A 59 8.52 -12.72 7.59
CA ALA A 59 8.16 -11.46 6.97
C ALA A 59 6.79 -11.00 7.49
N ALA A 60 6.58 -9.68 7.51
CA ALA A 60 5.29 -9.06 7.77
C ALA A 60 5.08 -7.88 6.83
N GLU A 61 3.82 -7.64 6.47
CA GLU A 61 3.40 -6.46 5.72
C GLU A 61 2.79 -5.42 6.67
N THR A 62 2.54 -4.21 6.15
CA THR A 62 1.95 -3.09 6.89
C THR A 62 2.79 -2.72 8.11
N VAL A 63 4.02 -2.27 7.85
CA VAL A 63 4.91 -1.71 8.87
C VAL A 63 4.38 -0.34 9.28
N PRO A 64 4.14 -0.08 10.58
CA PRO A 64 3.68 1.23 11.01
C PRO A 64 4.74 2.30 10.76
N PRO A 65 4.38 3.51 10.29
CA PRO A 65 5.35 4.57 9.97
C PRO A 65 6.31 4.89 11.13
N GLN A 66 5.81 4.89 12.37
CA GLN A 66 6.60 5.15 13.57
C GLN A 66 7.66 4.08 13.89
N ASN A 67 7.58 2.91 13.25
CA ASN A 67 8.54 1.82 13.44
C ASN A 67 9.61 1.77 12.34
N VAL A 68 9.46 2.52 11.24
CA VAL A 68 10.35 2.43 10.06
C VAL A 68 11.80 2.73 10.42
N ASP A 69 12.08 3.91 10.98
CA ASP A 69 13.46 4.32 11.31
C ASP A 69 14.17 3.31 12.24
N ALA A 70 13.42 2.74 13.19
CA ALA A 70 13.96 1.75 14.12
C ALA A 70 14.27 0.41 13.44
N LEU A 71 13.47 0.02 12.45
CA LEU A 71 13.67 -1.22 11.69
C LEU A 71 14.78 -1.07 10.63
N GLU A 72 14.88 0.08 9.96
CA GLU A 72 15.99 0.37 9.04
C GLU A 72 17.35 0.35 9.75
N GLY A 73 17.39 0.78 11.02
CA GLY A 73 18.60 0.74 11.84
C GLY A 73 18.98 -0.65 12.36
N ASN A 74 18.15 -1.67 12.16
CA ASN A 74 18.38 -3.02 12.67
C ASN A 74 19.12 -3.87 11.62
N PRO A 75 20.36 -4.33 11.88
CA PRO A 75 21.13 -5.12 10.92
C PRO A 75 20.56 -6.52 10.64
N ASP A 76 19.63 -7.01 11.46
CA ASP A 76 19.03 -8.33 11.32
C ASP A 76 17.69 -8.30 10.54
N ILE A 77 17.23 -7.12 10.09
CA ILE A 77 15.95 -6.94 9.41
C ILE A 77 16.16 -6.17 8.11
N ASP A 78 15.66 -6.75 7.02
CA ASP A 78 15.56 -6.06 5.74
C ASP A 78 14.20 -5.36 5.63
N LEU A 79 14.22 -4.02 5.56
CA LEU A 79 13.02 -3.25 5.24
C LEU A 79 12.88 -3.10 3.72
N LEU A 80 11.81 -3.66 3.16
CA LEU A 80 11.47 -3.53 1.75
C LEU A 80 10.35 -2.50 1.57
N SER A 81 10.60 -1.49 0.75
CA SER A 81 9.62 -0.45 0.41
C SER A 81 9.44 -0.36 -1.10
N ALA A 82 8.19 -0.22 -1.52
CA ALA A 82 7.81 -0.01 -2.92
C ALA A 82 6.55 0.86 -2.98
N GLU A 83 6.49 1.74 -3.97
CA GLU A 83 5.27 2.52 -4.23
C GLU A 83 4.17 1.62 -4.76
N SER A 84 2.98 1.72 -4.17
CA SER A 84 1.80 1.02 -4.65
C SER A 84 1.25 1.71 -5.90
N THR A 85 1.01 0.93 -6.96
CA THR A 85 0.35 1.42 -8.18
C THR A 85 -1.17 1.39 -8.03
N GLY A 86 -1.86 2.40 -8.54
CA GLY A 86 -3.32 2.47 -8.57
C GLY A 86 -3.85 3.76 -7.99
N ILE A 87 -4.89 3.65 -7.16
CA ILE A 87 -5.55 4.78 -6.51
C ILE A 87 -4.88 4.99 -5.14
N PRO A 88 -4.40 6.21 -4.81
CA PRO A 88 -3.84 6.48 -3.48
C PRO A 88 -4.94 6.45 -2.42
N PHE A 89 -4.56 6.48 -1.14
CA PHE A 89 -5.52 6.73 -0.06
C PHE A 89 -6.34 8.00 -0.36
N THR A 90 -7.65 7.81 -0.53
CA THR A 90 -8.55 8.84 -1.03
C THR A 90 -9.85 8.82 -0.24
N LEU A 91 -10.32 10.00 0.16
CA LEU A 91 -11.67 10.18 0.67
C LEU A 91 -12.63 10.35 -0.51
N MET A 92 -13.60 9.45 -0.62
CA MET A 92 -14.61 9.49 -1.68
C MET A 92 -15.93 10.01 -1.13
N PHE A 93 -16.48 11.02 -1.78
CA PHE A 93 -17.80 11.57 -1.44
C PHE A 93 -18.92 10.75 -2.09
N ASN A 94 -19.95 10.40 -1.33
CA ASN A 94 -21.18 9.83 -1.89
C ASN A 94 -22.04 10.94 -2.51
N GLN A 95 -21.88 11.16 -3.82
CA GLN A 95 -22.55 12.23 -4.56
C GLN A 95 -24.08 12.06 -4.71
N ASN A 96 -24.68 10.99 -4.18
CA ASN A 96 -26.13 10.79 -4.16
C ASN A 96 -26.78 11.24 -2.84
N HIS A 97 -26.02 11.85 -1.94
CA HIS A 97 -26.49 12.21 -0.61
C HIS A 97 -26.06 13.64 -0.25
N GLU A 98 -27.01 14.46 0.21
CA GLU A 98 -26.74 15.83 0.66
C GLU A 98 -25.75 15.84 1.86
N PRO A 99 -24.81 16.79 1.94
CA PRO A 99 -24.54 17.89 1.01
C PRO A 99 -23.54 17.54 -0.11
N TRP A 100 -23.22 16.26 -0.28
CA TRP A 100 -22.12 15.82 -1.14
C TRP A 100 -22.48 15.70 -2.62
N ASP A 101 -23.76 15.78 -2.96
CA ASP A 101 -24.27 15.96 -4.32
C ASP A 101 -23.84 17.30 -4.92
N GLU A 102 -23.75 18.35 -4.08
CA GLU A 102 -23.29 19.68 -4.49
C GLU A 102 -21.77 19.77 -4.70
N TYR A 103 -21.35 20.27 -5.86
CA TYR A 103 -19.92 20.44 -6.20
C TYR A 103 -19.21 21.37 -5.23
N GLU A 104 -19.84 22.48 -4.87
CA GLU A 104 -19.24 23.49 -3.99
C GLU A 104 -18.99 22.96 -2.57
N ALA A 105 -19.84 22.05 -2.07
CA ALA A 105 -19.63 21.41 -0.77
C ALA A 105 -18.36 20.55 -0.78
N ARG A 106 -18.15 19.74 -1.83
CA ARG A 106 -16.95 18.90 -1.99
C ARG A 106 -15.68 19.76 -2.14
N LYS A 107 -15.77 20.84 -2.92
CA LYS A 107 -14.68 21.80 -3.11
C LYS A 107 -14.33 22.53 -1.81
N ALA A 108 -15.31 22.91 -1.01
CA ALA A 108 -15.09 23.55 0.28
C ALA A 108 -14.28 22.65 1.23
N VAL A 109 -14.60 21.36 1.30
CA VAL A 109 -13.81 20.40 2.10
C VAL A 109 -12.38 20.27 1.57
N GLN A 110 -12.20 20.15 0.25
CA GLN A 110 -10.86 20.06 -0.34
C GLN A 110 -9.98 21.27 -0.01
N LEU A 111 -10.56 22.47 0.05
CA LEU A 111 -9.85 23.70 0.40
C LEU A 111 -9.65 23.89 1.92
N ALA A 112 -10.50 23.29 2.74
CA ALA A 112 -10.42 23.39 4.20
C ALA A 112 -9.36 22.47 4.82
N LEU A 113 -8.95 21.41 4.12
CA LEU A 113 -7.98 20.44 4.62
C LEU A 113 -6.54 20.83 4.28
N ASP A 114 -5.69 20.91 5.29
CA ASP A 114 -4.24 20.95 5.14
C ASP A 114 -3.71 19.51 4.99
N LEU A 115 -3.74 19.02 3.74
CA LEU A 115 -3.31 17.65 3.44
C LEU A 115 -1.82 17.43 3.65
N ASP A 116 -0.98 18.46 3.52
CA ASP A 116 0.47 18.33 3.76
C ASP A 116 0.70 18.06 5.26
N SER A 117 0.12 18.90 6.13
CA SER A 117 0.23 18.71 7.58
C SER A 117 -0.36 17.38 8.04
N ILE A 118 -1.48 16.95 7.46
CA ILE A 118 -2.11 15.65 7.80
C ILE A 118 -1.17 14.50 7.44
N VAL A 119 -0.66 14.48 6.20
CA VAL A 119 0.24 13.41 5.73
C VAL A 119 1.52 13.38 6.56
N ASP A 120 2.16 14.52 6.77
CA ASP A 120 3.40 14.62 7.54
C ASP A 120 3.21 14.11 8.98
N SER A 121 2.12 14.51 9.63
CA SER A 121 1.83 14.12 11.02
C SER A 121 1.51 12.63 11.18
N LEU A 122 0.82 12.04 10.22
CA LEU A 122 0.33 10.65 10.29
C LEU A 122 1.39 9.66 9.83
N TYR A 123 2.12 10.01 8.77
CA TYR A 123 3.02 9.12 8.07
C TYR A 123 4.49 9.43 8.31
N LEU A 124 4.83 10.50 9.05
CA LEU A 124 6.18 10.78 9.52
C LEU A 124 7.23 10.79 8.39
N GLY A 125 6.86 11.31 7.22
CA GLY A 125 7.72 11.37 6.03
C GLY A 125 7.86 10.04 5.25
N GLN A 126 7.23 8.95 5.71
CA GLN A 126 7.29 7.64 5.06
C GLN A 126 6.39 7.53 3.82
N TYR A 127 5.47 8.48 3.63
CA TYR A 127 4.56 8.53 2.49
C TYR A 127 4.53 9.95 1.91
N GLU A 128 4.52 10.04 0.58
CA GLU A 128 4.30 11.29 -0.11
C GLU A 128 2.81 11.61 -0.23
N ARG A 129 2.47 12.91 -0.16
CA ARG A 129 1.11 13.36 -0.40
C ARG A 129 0.67 13.07 -1.84
N ALA A 130 -0.51 12.48 -1.98
CA ALA A 130 -1.17 12.34 -3.27
C ALA A 130 -1.58 13.70 -3.87
N ASP A 131 -1.17 13.94 -5.13
CA ASP A 131 -1.50 15.14 -5.91
C ASP A 131 -2.40 14.87 -7.14
N ALA A 132 -2.72 13.59 -7.37
CA ALA A 132 -3.58 13.08 -8.43
C ALA A 132 -4.34 11.84 -7.92
N PRO A 133 -5.49 11.47 -8.51
CA PRO A 133 -6.23 10.25 -8.16
C PRO A 133 -5.53 8.96 -8.60
N LEU A 134 -4.40 9.04 -9.32
CA LEU A 134 -3.52 7.91 -9.61
C LEU A 134 -2.12 8.15 -9.03
N THR A 135 -1.55 7.11 -8.42
CA THR A 135 -0.17 7.13 -7.88
C THR A 135 0.87 7.19 -9.01
N PRO A 136 2.09 7.68 -8.73
CA PRO A 136 3.22 7.55 -9.64
C PRO A 136 3.43 6.10 -10.09
N GLY A 137 3.87 5.92 -11.34
CA GLY A 137 4.03 4.58 -11.94
C GLY A 137 2.74 3.96 -12.50
N THR A 138 1.56 4.50 -12.20
CA THR A 138 0.31 4.01 -12.78
C THR A 138 0.13 4.51 -14.22
N PRO A 139 -0.06 3.62 -15.23
CA PRO A 139 -0.33 4.05 -16.60
C PRO A 139 -1.51 5.03 -16.68
N GLY A 140 -1.30 6.19 -17.31
CA GLY A 140 -2.31 7.25 -17.44
C GLY A 140 -2.10 8.47 -16.52
N GLN A 141 -1.33 8.35 -15.44
CA GLN A 141 -1.11 9.45 -14.48
C GLN A 141 -0.53 10.72 -15.12
N LEU A 142 0.43 10.60 -16.04
CA LEU A 142 1.09 11.74 -16.69
C LEU A 142 0.13 12.55 -17.58
N ILE A 143 -0.87 11.90 -18.17
CA ILE A 143 -1.90 12.56 -19.00
C ILE A 143 -2.77 13.43 -18.08
N GLU A 144 -3.15 12.88 -16.93
CA GLU A 144 -3.96 13.58 -15.95
C GLU A 144 -3.26 14.81 -15.37
N LYS A 145 -2.00 14.70 -14.93
CA LYS A 145 -1.24 15.85 -14.41
C LYS A 145 -1.19 16.99 -15.42
N ARG A 146 -1.04 16.68 -16.71
CA ARG A 146 -1.07 17.69 -17.80
C ARG A 146 -2.45 18.33 -17.96
N MET A 147 -3.54 17.56 -17.88
CA MET A 147 -4.90 18.11 -17.93
C MET A 147 -5.19 19.03 -16.74
N ILE A 148 -4.87 18.59 -15.52
CA ILE A 148 -5.04 19.39 -14.29
C ILE A 148 -4.26 20.71 -14.40
N LYS A 149 -3.00 20.65 -14.84
CA LYS A 149 -2.17 21.85 -15.03
C LYS A 149 -2.76 22.80 -16.08
N THR A 150 -3.33 22.27 -17.16
CA THR A 150 -3.97 23.05 -18.22
C THR A 150 -5.28 23.69 -17.75
N LEU A 151 -6.10 22.98 -16.99
CA LEU A 151 -7.33 23.49 -16.38
C LEU A 151 -7.04 24.60 -15.36
N LYS A 152 -6.09 24.40 -14.45
CA LYS A 152 -5.66 25.44 -13.49
C LYS A 152 -5.20 26.71 -14.20
N LYS A 153 -4.46 26.58 -15.31
CA LYS A 153 -4.03 27.73 -16.12
C LYS A 153 -5.19 28.46 -16.82
N ARG A 154 -6.26 27.76 -17.19
CA ARG A 154 -7.46 28.36 -17.80
C ARG A 154 -8.39 29.03 -16.79
N ILE A 155 -8.40 28.56 -15.55
CA ILE A 155 -9.22 29.12 -14.45
C ILE A 155 -8.53 30.34 -13.82
N ALA A 156 -7.21 30.47 -13.96
CA ALA A 156 -6.43 31.60 -13.46
C ALA A 156 -6.35 32.81 -14.43
N CYS A 157 -7.00 32.73 -15.60
CA CYS A 157 -7.23 33.85 -16.53
C CYS A 157 -8.71 34.23 -16.48
#